data_AF-A0ABD2AW45-F1
#
_entry.id   AF-A0ABD2AW45-F1
#
_cell.length_a   1.000
_cell.length_b   1.000
_cell.length_c   1.000
_cell.angle_alpha   90.00
_cell.angle_beta   90.00
_cell.angle_gamma   90.00
#
_symmetry.space_group_name_H-M   'P 1'
#
loop_
_entity.id
_entity.type
_entity.pdbx_description
1 polymer ?
#
loop_
_entity_poly.entity_id
_entity_poly.type
_entity_poly.pdbx_seq_one_letter_code
_entity_poly.pdbx_strand_id
1 'polypeptide(L)'
;MNFLTRVILFNRPVVKNTIYPSYRLVHAYQQDQRSNYPKVYDRRPENKKLNLLQQAKKGYFHLKEELALLKKETKELIKGKDFFRPSDEIDIVWDFNGNEKSLDSWLIVCDSDYNEGYSTCKLELSPEGKAVFSGQLDFTIPKDGKIINTGYCALKTATFRKSFKRETSHGRIQDDQVPIPLNNISSFGIIASDKIPGPFKLEIDYIGLVYDPFEWEEFAYEMYKVDDVLF
;
A
#
# COMPACT_ATOMS: atom_id res chain seq x y z
N MET A 1 -18.96 -15.36 -34.31
CA MET A 1 -20.00 -14.81 -33.43
C MET A 1 -20.02 -15.63 -32.16
N ASN A 2 -19.51 -15.08 -31.06
CA ASN A 2 -19.98 -15.28 -29.69
C ASN A 2 -19.13 -14.38 -28.80
N PHE A 3 -19.71 -13.24 -28.45
CA PHE A 3 -19.20 -12.32 -27.45
C PHE A 3 -19.35 -12.99 -26.08
N LEU A 4 -18.25 -13.12 -25.33
CA LEU A 4 -18.30 -13.31 -23.88
C LEU A 4 -17.77 -12.03 -23.23
N THR A 5 -18.57 -10.98 -23.34
CA THR A 5 -18.45 -9.77 -22.51
C THR A 5 -18.99 -10.15 -21.13
N ARG A 6 -18.14 -10.63 -20.22
CA ARG A 6 -18.58 -10.83 -18.83
C ARG A 6 -18.47 -9.50 -18.09
N VAL A 7 -19.51 -8.68 -18.22
CA VAL A 7 -19.76 -7.54 -17.33
C VAL A 7 -20.23 -8.12 -16.00
N ILE A 8 -19.34 -8.24 -15.03
CA ILE A 8 -19.69 -8.66 -13.67
C ILE A 8 -20.06 -7.39 -12.87
N LEU A 9 -21.34 -7.04 -12.89
CA LEU A 9 -21.94 -6.07 -11.98
C LEU A 9 -22.23 -6.76 -10.65
N PHE A 10 -21.34 -6.66 -9.67
CA PHE A 10 -21.69 -7.01 -8.30
C PHE A 10 -22.14 -5.76 -7.53
N ASN A 11 -23.45 -5.68 -7.25
CA ASN A 11 -23.92 -5.00 -6.04
C ASN A 11 -23.59 -5.92 -4.85
N ARG A 12 -22.36 -5.80 -4.37
CA ARG A 12 -21.72 -6.43 -3.19
C ARG A 12 -21.92 -7.96 -3.05
N PRO A 13 -20.89 -8.78 -3.34
CA PRO A 13 -20.90 -10.19 -3.03
C PRO A 13 -20.71 -10.43 -1.51
N VAL A 14 -21.17 -11.59 -1.04
CA VAL A 14 -21.14 -12.01 0.37
C VAL A 14 -19.70 -12.08 0.88
N VAL A 15 -19.41 -11.29 1.92
CA VAL A 15 -18.06 -11.06 2.47
C VAL A 15 -17.77 -12.01 3.64
N LYS A 16 -16.60 -12.66 3.64
CA LYS A 16 -15.96 -13.15 4.86
C LYS A 16 -14.46 -12.86 4.85
N ASN A 17 -13.99 -12.19 5.90
CA ASN A 17 -12.60 -11.77 6.07
C ASN A 17 -11.62 -12.96 6.12
N THR A 18 -10.59 -12.93 5.26
CA THR A 18 -9.49 -13.91 5.29
C THR A 18 -8.12 -13.22 5.28
N ILE A 19 -7.12 -13.82 5.94
CA ILE A 19 -5.79 -13.23 6.22
C ILE A 19 -4.68 -14.17 5.75
N TYR A 20 -3.58 -13.59 5.22
CA TYR A 20 -2.50 -14.28 4.52
C TYR A 20 -1.23 -14.50 5.38
N PRO A 21 -0.68 -15.72 5.48
CA PRO A 21 0.62 -15.97 6.12
C PRO A 21 1.81 -15.90 5.13
N SER A 22 2.90 -15.25 5.53
CA SER A 22 4.18 -15.20 4.80
C SER A 22 5.31 -15.93 5.53
N TYR A 23 6.14 -16.67 4.78
CA TYR A 23 7.36 -17.33 5.27
C TYR A 23 8.60 -16.56 4.80
N ARG A 24 9.62 -16.44 5.67
CA ARG A 24 10.84 -15.69 5.35
C ARG A 24 12.10 -16.24 6.00
N LEU A 25 13.18 -16.25 5.23
CA LEU A 25 14.57 -16.34 5.70
C LEU A 25 14.90 -15.11 6.57
N VAL A 26 15.52 -15.36 7.72
CA VAL A 26 15.95 -14.32 8.66
C VAL A 26 17.24 -13.70 8.12
N HIS A 27 17.11 -12.55 7.46
CA HIS A 27 18.23 -11.63 7.27
C HIS A 27 18.00 -10.41 8.16
N ALA A 28 19.07 -9.87 8.75
CA ALA A 28 19.00 -8.59 9.43
C ALA A 28 18.84 -7.49 8.38
N TYR A 29 17.63 -6.92 8.28
CA TYR A 29 17.40 -5.75 7.45
C TYR A 29 18.09 -4.54 8.07
N GLN A 30 18.93 -3.87 7.29
CA GLN A 30 19.36 -2.52 7.58
C GLN A 30 18.65 -1.62 6.58
N GLN A 31 17.77 -0.74 7.07
CA GLN A 31 17.14 0.28 6.24
C GLN A 31 18.25 1.09 5.56
N ASP A 32 18.30 1.06 4.24
CA ASP A 32 19.30 1.80 3.50
C ASP A 32 19.05 3.30 3.73
N GLN A 33 19.99 3.97 4.38
CA GLN A 33 19.86 5.39 4.75
C GLN A 33 19.98 6.33 3.55
N ARG A 34 20.15 5.78 2.33
CA ARG A 34 20.44 6.54 1.10
C ARG A 34 19.36 7.55 0.72
N SER A 35 18.11 7.37 1.16
CA SER A 35 17.08 8.39 0.97
C SER A 35 17.21 9.43 2.10
N ASN A 36 18.03 10.47 1.92
CA ASN A 36 18.13 11.63 2.84
C ASN A 36 16.81 12.41 3.04
N TYR A 37 15.67 11.83 2.67
CA TYR A 37 14.33 12.36 2.82
C TYR A 37 13.87 12.33 4.28
N PRO A 38 13.26 13.41 4.77
CA PRO A 38 12.67 13.43 6.11
C PRO A 38 11.51 12.43 6.20
N LYS A 39 11.40 11.69 7.31
CA LYS A 39 10.21 10.87 7.57
C LYS A 39 9.05 11.79 7.94
N VAL A 40 8.13 12.00 7.01
CA VAL A 40 6.89 12.74 7.22
C VAL A 40 5.84 11.78 7.76
N TYR A 41 5.15 12.19 8.83
CA TYR A 41 4.06 11.43 9.45
C TYR A 41 2.84 12.34 9.51
N ASP A 42 1.65 11.79 9.22
CA ASP A 42 0.39 12.52 9.40
C ASP A 42 0.21 12.97 10.86
N ARG A 43 0.62 12.12 11.81
CA ARG A 43 0.67 12.44 13.25
C ARG A 43 2.10 12.34 13.74
N ARG A 44 2.80 13.48 13.75
CA ARG A 44 4.18 13.54 14.23
C ARG A 44 4.25 13.10 15.70
N PRO A 45 5.15 12.16 16.07
CA PRO A 45 5.28 11.73 17.45
C PRO A 45 5.72 12.92 18.33
N GLU A 46 4.99 13.16 19.42
CA GLU A 46 5.36 14.18 20.39
C GLU A 46 6.68 13.82 21.08
N ASN A 47 7.67 14.70 20.98
CA ASN A 47 8.99 14.51 21.57
C ASN A 47 8.99 14.98 23.04
N LYS A 48 8.27 14.24 23.91
CA LYS A 48 8.23 14.50 25.35
C LYS A 48 9.35 13.74 26.07
N LYS A 49 10.19 14.44 26.84
CA LYS A 49 11.16 13.81 27.76
C LYS A 49 10.38 13.19 28.93
N LEU A 50 10.32 11.86 28.99
CA LEU A 50 9.56 11.12 30.01
C LEU A 50 10.47 10.65 31.14
N ASN A 51 9.92 10.54 32.35
CA ASN A 51 10.60 9.90 33.48
C ASN A 51 10.76 8.38 33.24
N LEU A 52 11.72 7.74 33.91
CA LEU A 52 11.99 6.29 33.81
C LEU A 52 10.73 5.42 33.99
N LEU A 53 9.91 5.71 35.01
CA LEU A 53 8.65 4.98 35.24
C LEU A 53 7.61 5.20 34.14
N GLN A 54 7.54 6.41 33.58
CA GLN A 54 6.65 6.72 32.48
C GLN A 54 7.10 6.02 31.19
N GLN A 55 8.40 5.94 30.96
CA GLN A 55 8.99 5.19 29.85
C GLN A 55 8.71 3.68 30.00
N ALA A 56 8.86 3.13 31.21
CA ALA A 56 8.53 1.73 31.48
C ALA A 56 7.04 1.44 31.28
N LYS A 57 6.15 2.32 31.76
CA LYS A 57 4.70 2.22 31.54
C LYS A 57 4.34 2.27 30.05
N LYS A 58 4.93 3.20 29.30
CA LYS A 58 4.78 3.30 27.84
C LYS A 58 5.30 2.03 27.14
N GLY A 59 6.46 1.52 27.58
CA GLY A 59 7.05 0.29 27.09
C GLY A 59 6.15 -0.93 27.31
N TYR A 60 5.50 -1.03 28.47
CA TYR A 60 4.54 -2.11 28.77
C TYR A 60 3.32 -2.07 27.84
N PHE A 61 2.75 -0.88 27.58
CA PHE A 61 1.64 -0.75 26.63
C PHE A 61 2.05 -1.15 25.21
N HIS A 62 3.21 -0.70 24.74
CA HIS A 62 3.74 -1.15 23.45
C HIS A 62 3.97 -2.66 23.42
N LEU A 63 4.56 -3.24 24.46
CA LEU A 63 4.79 -4.69 24.52
C LEU A 63 3.48 -5.49 24.47
N LYS A 64 2.42 -5.00 25.14
CA LYS A 64 1.09 -5.59 25.07
C LYS A 64 0.52 -5.57 23.64
N GLU A 65 0.68 -4.46 22.92
CA GLU A 65 0.30 -4.35 21.50
C GLU A 65 1.10 -5.32 20.63
N GLU A 66 2.42 -5.40 20.82
CA GLU A 66 3.30 -6.29 20.04
C GLU A 66 3.02 -7.78 20.32
N LEU A 67 2.72 -8.17 21.58
CA LEU A 67 2.30 -9.53 21.91
C LEU A 67 0.94 -9.89 21.32
N ALA A 68 0.02 -8.91 21.21
CA ALA A 68 -1.26 -9.13 20.54
C ALA A 68 -1.06 -9.38 19.03
N LEU A 69 -0.13 -8.67 18.38
CA LEU A 69 0.29 -8.95 17.00
C LEU A 69 0.94 -10.34 16.89
N LEU A 70 1.85 -10.70 17.80
CA LEU A 70 2.49 -12.01 17.80
C LEU A 70 1.46 -13.15 17.93
N LYS A 71 0.44 -12.98 18.77
CA LYS A 71 -0.65 -13.96 18.91
C LYS A 71 -1.45 -14.13 17.63
N LYS A 72 -1.64 -13.07 16.84
CA LYS A 72 -2.29 -13.16 15.51
C LYS A 72 -1.40 -13.96 14.55
N GLU A 73 -0.10 -13.66 14.51
CA GLU A 73 0.87 -14.39 13.69
C GLU A 73 0.91 -15.88 14.03
N THR A 74 0.98 -16.26 15.31
CA THR A 74 0.99 -17.68 15.69
C THR A 74 -0.32 -18.37 15.35
N LYS A 75 -1.46 -17.69 15.48
CA LYS A 75 -2.76 -18.22 15.08
C LYS A 75 -2.83 -18.45 13.57
N GLU A 76 -2.28 -17.55 12.76
CA GLU A 76 -2.18 -17.69 11.30
C GLU A 76 -1.26 -18.85 10.91
N LEU A 77 -0.12 -19.01 11.59
CA LEU A 77 0.78 -20.14 11.36
C LEU A 77 0.13 -21.49 11.72
N ILE A 78 -0.58 -21.56 12.84
CA ILE A 78 -1.26 -22.79 13.29
C ILE A 78 -2.40 -23.20 12.35
N LYS A 79 -3.14 -22.23 11.80
CA LYS A 79 -4.19 -22.50 10.82
C LYS A 79 -3.66 -23.15 9.52
N GLY A 80 -2.37 -22.98 9.21
CA GLY A 80 -1.74 -23.54 8.02
C GLY A 80 -2.13 -22.81 6.73
N LYS A 81 -1.62 -23.30 5.58
CA LYS A 81 -2.02 -22.83 4.25
C LYS A 81 -3.33 -23.51 3.85
N ASP A 82 -4.35 -22.74 3.50
CA ASP A 82 -5.48 -23.27 2.75
C ASP A 82 -4.98 -23.57 1.32
N PHE A 83 -4.73 -24.86 1.04
CA PHE A 83 -4.30 -25.32 -0.28
C PHE A 83 -5.42 -25.23 -1.33
N PHE A 84 -6.68 -25.07 -0.90
CA PHE A 84 -7.86 -25.04 -1.77
C PHE A 84 -8.60 -23.73 -1.58
N ARG A 85 -8.20 -22.69 -2.34
CA ARG A 85 -9.08 -21.53 -2.54
C ARG A 85 -10.13 -21.89 -3.59
N PRO A 86 -11.42 -21.61 -3.36
CA PRO A 86 -12.42 -21.68 -4.42
C PRO A 86 -12.00 -20.77 -5.57
N SER A 87 -12.07 -21.27 -6.80
CA SER A 87 -11.90 -20.45 -7.99
C SER A 87 -13.04 -19.42 -8.05
N ASP A 88 -12.73 -18.20 -8.49
CA ASP A 88 -13.69 -17.09 -8.73
C ASP A 88 -14.28 -16.42 -7.48
N GLU A 89 -13.78 -16.70 -6.28
CA GLU A 89 -14.18 -15.97 -5.06
C GLU A 89 -13.37 -14.68 -4.89
N ILE A 90 -14.06 -13.58 -4.56
CA ILE A 90 -13.44 -12.27 -4.28
C ILE A 90 -13.24 -12.12 -2.76
N ASP A 91 -11.99 -12.14 -2.32
CA ASP A 91 -11.62 -11.81 -0.94
C ASP A 91 -11.42 -10.30 -0.80
N ILE A 92 -12.37 -9.61 -0.18
CA ILE A 92 -12.29 -8.16 0.03
C ILE A 92 -11.27 -7.86 1.14
N VAL A 93 -10.15 -7.24 0.76
CA VAL A 93 -9.06 -6.90 1.68
C VAL A 93 -9.30 -5.53 2.31
N TRP A 94 -9.73 -4.56 1.52
CA TRP A 94 -10.09 -3.23 1.98
C TRP A 94 -11.51 -2.88 1.54
N ASP A 95 -12.37 -2.64 2.52
CA ASP A 95 -13.77 -2.26 2.31
C ASP A 95 -13.98 -0.82 2.81
N PHE A 96 -14.41 0.07 1.90
CA PHE A 96 -14.78 1.45 2.21
C PHE A 96 -16.30 1.52 2.26
N ASN A 97 -16.87 1.04 3.36
CA ASN A 97 -18.31 1.04 3.60
C ASN A 97 -18.71 2.18 4.55
N GLY A 98 -18.24 3.40 4.27
CA GLY A 98 -18.58 4.63 5.01
C GLY A 98 -18.01 4.74 6.43
N ASN A 99 -17.10 3.85 6.83
CA ASN A 99 -16.44 3.90 8.13
C ASN A 99 -15.12 4.67 8.03
N GLU A 100 -14.98 5.81 8.69
CA GLU A 100 -13.74 6.61 8.70
C GLU A 100 -12.50 5.82 9.13
N LYS A 101 -12.67 4.81 10.00
CA LYS A 101 -11.57 3.94 10.44
C LYS A 101 -10.93 3.13 9.31
N SER A 102 -11.62 2.92 8.19
CA SER A 102 -11.02 2.23 7.04
C SER A 102 -9.92 3.08 6.39
N LEU A 103 -10.05 4.42 6.44
CA LEU A 103 -9.08 5.35 5.91
C LEU A 103 -7.77 5.37 6.70
N ASP A 104 -7.79 5.02 8.00
CA ASP A 104 -6.58 4.98 8.84
C ASP A 104 -5.51 3.99 8.33
N SER A 105 -5.91 3.02 7.50
CA SER A 105 -4.99 2.08 6.86
C SER A 105 -4.24 2.67 5.66
N TRP A 106 -4.58 3.89 5.25
CA TRP A 106 -4.03 4.59 4.09
C TRP A 106 -3.23 5.81 4.50
N LEU A 107 -2.21 6.08 3.71
CA LEU A 107 -1.28 7.19 3.82
C LEU A 107 -1.31 7.94 2.49
N ILE A 108 -1.36 9.25 2.58
CA ILE A 108 -1.33 10.13 1.42
C ILE A 108 0.05 10.79 1.40
N VAL A 109 0.65 10.86 0.22
CA VAL A 109 1.95 11.48 0.04
C VAL A 109 1.91 12.35 -1.21
N CYS A 110 2.25 13.61 -1.07
CA CYS A 110 2.38 14.57 -2.15
C CYS A 110 3.82 15.08 -2.26
N ASP A 111 4.19 15.62 -3.42
CA ASP A 111 5.45 16.35 -3.61
C ASP A 111 5.59 17.56 -2.66
N SER A 112 4.48 18.23 -2.34
CA SER A 112 4.43 19.36 -1.40
C SER A 112 4.88 19.00 0.01
N ASP A 113 4.66 17.76 0.45
CA ASP A 113 5.03 17.30 1.80
C ASP A 113 6.55 17.32 2.02
N TYR A 114 7.31 17.24 0.92
CA TYR A 114 8.76 17.27 0.90
C TYR A 114 9.33 18.62 0.45
N ASN A 115 8.49 19.63 0.24
CA ASN A 115 8.84 20.90 -0.43
C ASN A 115 9.44 20.68 -1.83
N GLU A 116 9.05 19.60 -2.52
CA GLU A 116 9.58 19.27 -3.83
C GLU A 116 8.71 19.81 -4.97
N GLY A 117 7.45 20.11 -4.70
CA GLY A 117 6.50 20.64 -5.68
C GLY A 117 5.31 21.34 -5.00
N TYR A 118 4.26 21.54 -5.79
CA TYR A 118 3.07 22.31 -5.39
C TYR A 118 1.77 21.50 -5.53
N SER A 119 1.86 20.18 -5.72
CA SER A 119 0.68 19.33 -5.83
C SER A 119 0.02 19.16 -4.47
N THR A 120 -1.30 18.97 -4.46
CA THR A 120 -2.06 18.76 -3.24
C THR A 120 -2.97 17.56 -3.38
N CYS A 121 -3.14 16.79 -2.30
CA CYS A 121 -3.93 15.56 -2.32
C CYS A 121 -4.67 15.35 -0.99
N LYS A 122 -5.84 14.70 -1.08
CA LYS A 122 -6.75 14.42 0.04
C LYS A 122 -7.46 13.09 -0.18
N LEU A 123 -7.81 12.44 0.93
CA LEU A 123 -8.60 11.21 0.98
C LEU A 123 -9.78 11.46 1.90
N GLU A 124 -10.98 11.43 1.34
CA GLU A 124 -12.23 11.69 2.05
C GLU A 124 -13.24 10.59 1.74
N LEU A 125 -14.23 10.40 2.61
CA LEU A 125 -15.36 9.53 2.30
C LEU A 125 -16.43 10.29 1.52
N SER A 126 -16.90 9.69 0.44
CA SER A 126 -18.11 10.10 -0.27
C SER A 126 -19.34 9.94 0.63
N PRO A 127 -20.41 10.73 0.43
CA PRO A 127 -21.70 10.50 1.08
C PRO A 127 -22.24 9.07 0.85
N GLU A 128 -21.83 8.41 -0.24
CA GLU A 128 -22.18 7.02 -0.55
C GLU A 128 -21.35 5.98 0.23
N GLY A 129 -20.37 6.44 1.02
CA GLY A 129 -19.49 5.60 1.83
C GLY A 129 -18.19 5.17 1.15
N LYS A 130 -18.02 5.46 -0.14
CA LYS A 130 -16.81 5.14 -0.94
C LYS A 130 -15.63 6.05 -0.58
N ALA A 131 -14.40 5.58 -0.79
CA ALA A 131 -13.21 6.42 -0.62
C ALA A 131 -12.94 7.27 -1.86
N VAL A 132 -12.77 8.56 -1.66
CA VAL A 132 -12.49 9.54 -2.72
C VAL A 132 -11.07 10.07 -2.53
N PHE A 133 -10.17 9.63 -3.40
CA PHE A 133 -8.84 10.18 -3.53
C PHE A 133 -8.86 11.33 -4.55
N SER A 134 -8.64 12.55 -4.09
CA SER A 134 -8.72 13.75 -4.94
C SER A 134 -7.57 14.69 -4.67
N GLY A 135 -7.24 15.51 -5.67
CA GLY A 135 -6.14 16.44 -5.56
C GLY A 135 -5.96 17.31 -6.79
N GLN A 136 -4.96 18.17 -6.74
CA GLN A 136 -4.53 19.00 -7.85
C GLN A 136 -3.05 18.73 -8.12
N LEU A 137 -2.76 18.26 -9.33
CA LEU A 137 -1.40 18.02 -9.80
C LEU A 137 -0.80 19.30 -10.37
N ASP A 138 0.40 19.64 -9.92
CA ASP A 138 1.20 20.75 -10.43
C ASP A 138 2.62 20.27 -10.77
N PHE A 139 3.05 20.57 -12.00
CA PHE A 139 4.36 20.21 -12.54
C PHE A 139 5.35 21.38 -12.48
N THR A 140 4.98 22.49 -11.83
CA THR A 140 5.90 23.60 -11.62
C THR A 140 7.04 23.14 -10.72
N ILE A 141 8.27 23.34 -11.21
CA ILE A 141 9.48 22.94 -10.51
C ILE A 141 9.95 24.11 -9.65
N PRO A 142 10.19 23.91 -8.33
CA PRO A 142 10.81 24.93 -7.49
C PRO A 142 12.20 25.34 -8.02
N LYS A 143 12.59 26.60 -7.81
CA LYS A 143 13.85 27.17 -8.34
C LYS A 143 15.13 26.63 -7.68
N ASP A 144 15.05 25.55 -6.90
CA ASP A 144 16.16 24.99 -6.12
C ASP A 144 17.23 24.29 -6.97
N GLY A 145 16.95 23.99 -8.24
CA GLY A 145 17.90 23.37 -9.18
C GLY A 145 18.32 21.93 -8.82
N LYS A 146 17.79 21.36 -7.73
CA LYS A 146 18.03 19.97 -7.30
C LYS A 146 17.04 18.99 -7.93
N ILE A 147 15.82 19.46 -8.19
CA ILE A 147 14.69 18.64 -8.61
C ILE A 147 14.45 18.88 -10.08
N ILE A 148 14.30 17.80 -10.84
CA ILE A 148 14.13 17.84 -12.30
C ILE A 148 12.66 17.68 -12.68
N ASN A 149 11.91 16.85 -11.93
CA ASN A 149 10.50 16.55 -12.18
C ASN A 149 9.71 16.67 -10.88
N THR A 150 8.49 17.20 -10.98
CA THR A 150 7.50 17.34 -9.90
C THR A 150 6.14 16.86 -10.39
N GLY A 151 5.09 16.95 -9.58
CA GLY A 151 3.74 16.57 -10.01
C GLY A 151 3.42 15.12 -9.73
N TYR A 152 3.43 14.74 -8.46
CA TYR A 152 2.91 13.44 -8.03
C TYR A 152 2.04 13.54 -6.79
N CYS A 153 0.99 12.72 -6.77
CA CYS A 153 0.18 12.44 -5.59
C CYS A 153 0.05 10.93 -5.46
N ALA A 154 0.38 10.41 -4.29
CA ALA A 154 0.39 8.98 -4.01
C ALA A 154 -0.57 8.65 -2.86
N LEU A 155 -1.39 7.63 -3.08
CA LEU A 155 -2.17 6.95 -2.07
C LEU A 155 -1.50 5.60 -1.79
N LYS A 156 -1.07 5.36 -0.57
CA LYS A 156 -0.34 4.15 -0.18
C LYS A 156 -0.98 3.51 1.05
N THR A 157 -0.98 2.19 1.13
CA THR A 157 -1.37 1.52 2.38
C THR A 157 -0.27 1.68 3.42
N ALA A 158 -0.63 1.88 4.68
CA ALA A 158 0.28 1.78 5.80
C ALA A 158 0.95 0.39 5.77
N THR A 159 2.28 0.37 5.82
CA THR A 159 3.03 -0.88 5.72
C THR A 159 2.68 -1.77 6.89
N PHE A 160 2.14 -2.96 6.63
CA PHE A 160 1.86 -3.91 7.70
C PHE A 160 3.19 -4.32 8.32
N ARG A 161 3.33 -4.12 9.63
CA ARG A 161 4.47 -4.61 10.38
C ARG A 161 4.09 -5.89 11.12
N LYS A 162 5.06 -6.78 11.25
CA LYS A 162 5.01 -7.93 12.12
C LYS A 162 5.27 -7.52 13.57
N SER A 163 5.03 -8.45 14.48
CA SER A 163 5.33 -8.34 15.90
C SER A 163 6.76 -7.83 16.14
N PHE A 164 6.92 -7.07 17.22
CA PHE A 164 8.15 -6.38 17.63
C PHE A 164 8.67 -5.39 16.60
N LYS A 165 7.76 -4.69 15.90
CA LYS A 165 8.09 -3.72 14.84
C LYS A 165 8.92 -4.29 13.70
N ARG A 166 8.82 -5.60 13.46
CA ARG A 166 9.54 -6.26 12.36
C ARG A 166 8.88 -5.91 11.03
N GLU A 167 9.67 -5.53 10.03
CA GLU A 167 9.16 -5.21 8.70
C GLU A 167 8.76 -6.48 7.92
N THR A 168 7.68 -6.38 7.14
CA THR A 168 7.15 -7.48 6.31
C THR A 168 7.89 -7.67 5.01
N SER A 169 8.50 -6.62 4.43
CA SER A 169 9.34 -6.69 3.24
C SER A 169 10.64 -5.91 3.44
N HIS A 170 11.78 -6.49 3.05
CA HIS A 170 13.01 -5.73 2.84
C HIS A 170 12.90 -5.19 1.42
N GLY A 171 12.87 -3.86 1.24
CA GLY A 171 12.72 -3.26 -0.08
C GLY A 171 13.81 -3.76 -1.03
N ARG A 172 13.41 -4.26 -2.21
CA ARG A 172 14.31 -4.62 -3.30
C ARG A 172 13.75 -3.98 -4.56
N ILE A 173 14.60 -3.26 -5.29
CA ILE A 173 14.28 -2.83 -6.65
C ILE A 173 14.47 -4.07 -7.53
N GLN A 174 13.46 -4.41 -8.33
CA GLN A 174 13.56 -5.46 -9.33
C GLN A 174 13.88 -4.78 -10.66
N ASP A 175 15.08 -5.02 -11.17
CA ASP A 175 15.51 -4.48 -12.48
C ASP A 175 14.90 -5.31 -13.62
N ASP A 176 14.73 -6.63 -13.41
CA ASP A 176 14.07 -7.53 -14.36
C ASP A 176 12.58 -7.69 -14.04
N GLN A 177 11.75 -7.62 -15.08
CA GLN A 177 10.32 -7.87 -15.01
C GLN A 177 10.06 -9.37 -14.85
N VAL A 178 9.79 -9.80 -13.61
CA VAL A 178 9.47 -11.19 -13.24
C VAL A 178 8.15 -11.25 -12.47
N PRO A 179 7.45 -12.41 -12.45
CA PRO A 179 6.24 -12.56 -11.65
C PRO A 179 6.46 -12.12 -10.21
N ILE A 180 5.56 -11.28 -9.70
CA ILE A 180 5.69 -10.73 -8.35
C ILE A 180 5.59 -11.90 -7.36
N PRO A 181 6.59 -12.10 -6.48
CA PRO A 181 6.48 -13.10 -5.42
C PRO A 181 5.39 -12.65 -4.45
N LEU A 182 4.19 -13.23 -4.59
CA LEU A 182 3.00 -12.92 -3.78
C LEU A 182 3.25 -13.06 -2.27
N ASN A 183 4.27 -13.83 -1.88
CA ASN A 183 4.66 -14.08 -0.49
C ASN A 183 5.32 -12.87 0.21
N ASN A 184 5.64 -11.79 -0.51
CA ASN A 184 6.45 -10.68 0.01
C ASN A 184 5.91 -9.29 -0.37
N ILE A 185 4.59 -9.14 -0.49
CA ILE A 185 3.95 -7.84 -0.68
C ILE A 185 3.67 -7.22 0.70
N SER A 186 4.16 -6.00 0.93
CA SER A 186 4.05 -5.29 2.22
C SER A 186 3.08 -4.13 2.20
N SER A 187 2.90 -3.53 1.03
CA SER A 187 2.05 -2.38 0.81
C SER A 187 1.58 -2.36 -0.64
N PHE A 188 0.41 -1.77 -0.83
CA PHE A 188 -0.17 -1.46 -2.12
C PHE A 188 -0.29 0.06 -2.22
N GLY A 189 -0.17 0.62 -3.42
CA GLY A 189 -0.33 2.06 -3.60
C GLY A 189 -0.65 2.43 -5.04
N ILE A 190 -1.35 3.55 -5.18
CA ILE A 190 -1.76 4.17 -6.44
C ILE A 190 -1.07 5.53 -6.50
N ILE A 191 -0.47 5.86 -7.63
CA ILE A 191 0.22 7.14 -7.83
C ILE A 191 -0.37 7.81 -9.06
N ALA A 192 -0.84 9.05 -8.89
CA ALA A 192 -1.19 9.94 -9.98
C ALA A 192 0.03 10.81 -10.30
N SER A 193 0.59 10.65 -11.50
CA SER A 193 1.70 11.45 -12.04
C SER A 193 1.64 11.43 -13.57
N ASP A 194 0.46 11.74 -14.09
CA ASP A 194 0.29 11.97 -15.53
C ASP A 194 0.79 13.39 -15.81
N LYS A 195 1.66 13.63 -16.80
CA LYS A 195 2.36 14.92 -17.08
C LYS A 195 1.42 16.08 -17.49
N ILE A 196 0.16 15.99 -17.08
CA ILE A 196 -0.95 16.88 -17.35
C ILE A 196 -1.32 17.52 -16.01
N PRO A 197 -1.04 18.82 -15.81
CA PRO A 197 -1.48 19.54 -14.62
C PRO A 197 -3.01 19.59 -14.58
N GLY A 198 -3.58 19.44 -13.40
CA GLY A 198 -5.03 19.54 -13.26
C GLY A 198 -5.60 18.83 -12.03
N PRO A 199 -6.91 19.00 -11.80
CA PRO A 199 -7.61 18.26 -10.77
C PRO A 199 -7.76 16.80 -11.19
N PHE A 200 -7.56 15.89 -10.23
CA PHE A 200 -7.89 14.48 -10.40
C PHE A 200 -8.83 14.03 -9.29
N LYS A 201 -9.63 13.01 -9.60
CA LYS A 201 -10.55 12.37 -8.66
C LYS A 201 -10.66 10.89 -8.99
N LEU A 202 -10.33 10.05 -8.03
CA LEU A 202 -10.47 8.60 -8.08
C LEU A 202 -11.38 8.16 -6.95
N GLU A 203 -12.46 7.46 -7.27
CA GLU A 203 -13.40 6.92 -6.30
C GLU A 203 -13.26 5.40 -6.23
N ILE A 204 -13.12 4.87 -5.01
CA ILE A 204 -12.82 3.47 -4.71
C ILE A 204 -13.88 2.95 -3.74
N ASP A 205 -14.59 1.90 -4.15
CA ASP A 205 -15.59 1.24 -3.30
C ASP A 205 -14.93 0.18 -2.41
N TYR A 206 -14.17 -0.75 -3.02
CA TYR A 206 -13.40 -1.75 -2.30
C TYR A 206 -12.20 -2.21 -3.13
N ILE A 207 -11.26 -2.88 -2.46
CA ILE A 207 -10.14 -3.57 -3.10
C ILE A 207 -10.20 -5.02 -2.68
N GLY A 208 -10.37 -5.91 -3.66
CA GLY A 208 -10.48 -7.35 -3.47
C GLY A 208 -9.40 -8.12 -4.22
N LEU A 209 -9.08 -9.30 -3.72
CA LEU A 209 -8.21 -10.27 -4.35
C LEU A 209 -9.04 -11.40 -4.93
N VAL A 210 -8.72 -11.82 -6.14
CA VAL A 210 -9.35 -12.96 -6.81
C VAL A 210 -8.28 -13.99 -7.15
N TYR A 211 -8.61 -15.25 -6.95
CA TYR A 211 -7.78 -16.36 -7.42
C TYR A 211 -8.45 -17.01 -8.63
N ASP A 212 -7.89 -16.78 -9.80
CA ASP A 212 -8.29 -17.46 -11.04
C ASP A 212 -7.20 -18.50 -11.40
N PRO A 213 -7.50 -19.81 -11.32
CA PRO A 213 -6.56 -20.86 -11.70
C PRO A 213 -6.53 -21.15 -13.22
N PHE A 214 -7.47 -20.61 -13.99
CA PHE A 214 -7.60 -20.84 -15.42
C PHE A 214 -6.97 -19.72 -16.25
N GLU A 215 -6.86 -18.52 -15.69
CA GLU A 215 -6.18 -17.38 -16.30
C GLU A 215 -4.70 -17.34 -15.88
N TRP A 216 -3.82 -17.67 -16.82
CA TRP A 216 -2.38 -17.57 -16.65
C TRP A 216 -1.92 -16.33 -17.43
N GLU A 217 -1.81 -15.21 -16.72
CA GLU A 217 -1.31 -13.98 -17.33
C GLU A 217 0.21 -14.09 -17.54
N GLU A 218 0.65 -14.08 -18.80
CA GLU A 218 2.09 -14.18 -19.13
C GLU A 218 2.85 -12.90 -18.73
N PHE A 219 2.21 -11.73 -18.79
CA PHE A 219 2.59 -10.44 -18.18
C PHE A 219 1.62 -9.34 -18.70
N ALA A 220 1.08 -8.47 -17.84
CA ALA A 220 0.06 -7.47 -18.21
C ALA A 220 0.61 -6.14 -18.79
N TYR A 221 1.94 -5.94 -18.76
CA TYR A 221 2.57 -4.68 -19.11
C TYR A 221 3.13 -4.72 -20.52
N GLU A 222 3.08 -3.58 -21.21
CA GLU A 222 3.70 -3.39 -22.51
C GLU A 222 5.16 -3.87 -22.46
N MET A 223 5.43 -5.03 -23.06
CA MET A 223 6.80 -5.41 -23.37
C MET A 223 7.31 -4.40 -24.40
N TYR A 224 7.97 -3.33 -23.94
CA TYR A 224 8.73 -2.48 -24.83
C TYR A 224 9.76 -3.37 -25.51
N LYS A 225 9.61 -3.55 -26.82
CA LYS A 225 10.67 -4.13 -27.63
C LYS A 225 11.86 -3.17 -27.53
N VAL A 226 12.87 -3.55 -26.76
CA VAL A 226 14.18 -2.88 -26.76
C VAL A 226 14.96 -3.40 -27.97
N ASP A 227 14.30 -3.47 -29.13
CA ASP A 227 14.97 -3.65 -30.39
C ASP A 227 15.46 -2.24 -30.75
N ASP A 228 16.78 -2.05 -30.83
CA ASP A 228 17.48 -0.86 -31.39
C ASP A 228 18.21 0.11 -30.43
N VAL A 229 18.45 -0.23 -29.15
CA VAL A 229 19.48 0.50 -28.38
C VAL A 229 20.83 -0.19 -28.59
N LEU A 230 21.48 0.11 -29.72
CA LEU A 230 22.89 -0.18 -29.93
C LEU A 230 23.72 0.73 -29.01
N PHE A 231 24.30 0.13 -27.97
CA PHE A 231 25.34 0.76 -27.15
C PHE A 231 26.67 0.85 -27.92
#